data_AF-A0A251XFG0-F1
#
_entry.id   AF-A0A251XFG0-F1
#
_cell.length_a   1.000
_cell.length_b   1.000
_cell.length_c   1.000
_cell.angle_alpha   90.00
_cell.angle_beta   90.00
_cell.angle_gamma   90.00
#
_symmetry.space_group_name_H-M   'P 1'
#
loop_
_entity.id
_entity.type
_entity.pdbx_description
1 polymer ?
#
loop_
_entity_poly.entity_id
_entity_poly.type
_entity_poly.pdbx_seq_one_letter_code
_entity_poly.pdbx_strand_id
1 'polypeptide(L)'
;MPRVDAHLHYRSVDVSSIKVLAKEWFPRIYFNSPAKNGGHRALADILESIRELEYYRRAAFVPAPGPATDDVQAISADVTSAWAPRL
;
A
#
# COMPACT_ATOMS: atom_id res chain seq x y z
N MET A 1 3.21 21.00 10.27
CA MET A 1 4.35 21.34 11.15
C MET A 1 5.18 22.37 10.39
N PRO A 2 5.04 23.68 10.65
CA PRO A 2 5.43 24.71 9.68
C PRO A 2 6.88 24.64 9.22
N ARG A 3 7.80 24.27 10.11
CA ARG A 3 9.21 24.08 9.78
C ARG A 3 9.44 22.91 8.83
N VAL A 4 8.79 21.77 9.04
CA VAL A 4 8.92 20.58 8.19
C VAL A 4 8.29 20.83 6.82
N ASP A 5 7.10 21.43 6.81
CA ASP A 5 6.35 21.72 5.60
C ASP A 5 7.13 22.67 4.67
N ALA A 6 7.92 23.59 5.24
CA ALA A 6 8.79 24.51 4.49
C ALA A 6 10.09 23.87 3.96
N HIS A 7 10.54 22.74 4.54
CA HIS A 7 11.76 22.05 4.10
C HIS A 7 11.49 20.96 3.06
N LEU A 8 10.24 20.50 2.94
CA LEU A 8 9.84 19.45 2.01
C LEU A 8 9.14 20.05 0.79
N HIS A 9 9.04 19.25 -0.27
CA HIS A 9 8.23 19.64 -1.43
C HIS A 9 6.74 19.68 -1.04
N TYR A 10 5.97 20.61 -1.64
CA TYR A 10 4.56 20.82 -1.29
C TYR A 10 3.62 19.66 -1.65
N ARG A 11 4.06 18.76 -2.55
CA ARG A 11 3.29 17.59 -2.98
C ARG A 11 3.53 16.44 -2.02
N SER A 12 2.43 15.78 -1.66
CA SER A 12 2.45 14.55 -0.87
C SER A 12 1.87 13.39 -1.68
N VAL A 13 2.37 12.20 -1.42
CA VAL A 13 1.79 10.94 -1.90
C VAL A 13 1.15 10.25 -0.70
N ASP A 14 -0.17 10.32 -0.62
CA ASP A 14 -0.93 9.74 0.47
C ASP A 14 -1.46 8.34 0.10
N VAL A 15 -0.91 7.32 0.74
CA VAL A 15 -1.29 5.91 0.55
C VAL A 15 -2.75 5.67 0.98
N SER A 16 -3.26 6.42 1.96
CA SER A 16 -4.64 6.29 2.43
C SER A 16 -5.65 6.76 1.38
N SER A 17 -5.33 7.81 0.64
CA SER A 17 -6.11 8.24 -0.53
C SER A 17 -6.22 7.12 -1.56
N ILE A 18 -5.11 6.45 -1.89
CA ILE A 18 -5.10 5.30 -2.82
C ILE A 18 -5.94 4.14 -2.28
N LYS A 19 -5.83 3.84 -0.98
CA LYS A 19 -6.61 2.79 -0.32
C LYS A 19 -8.12 3.03 -0.43
N VAL A 20 -8.58 4.26 -0.20
CA VAL A 20 -10.01 4.61 -0.32
C VAL A 20 -10.48 4.42 -1.76
N LEU A 21 -9.71 4.90 -2.75
CA LEU A 21 -10.04 4.71 -4.16
C LEU A 21 -10.05 3.22 -4.56
N ALA A 22 -9.07 2.44 -4.08
CA ALA A 22 -9.01 1.01 -4.33
C ALA A 22 -10.22 0.27 -3.75
N LYS A 23 -10.72 0.69 -2.58
CA LYS A 23 -11.93 0.10 -1.98
C LYS A 23 -13.17 0.29 -2.85
N GLU A 24 -13.37 1.50 -3.37
CA GLU A 24 -14.55 1.85 -4.15
C GLU A 24 -14.47 1.32 -5.59
N TRP A 25 -13.31 1.44 -6.23
CA TRP A 25 -13.16 1.09 -7.66
C TRP A 25 -12.74 -0.35 -7.90
N PHE A 26 -11.98 -0.92 -6.97
CA PHE A 26 -11.41 -2.26 -7.11
C PHE A 26 -11.55 -3.09 -5.83
N PRO A 27 -12.79 -3.40 -5.37
CA PRO A 27 -13.02 -4.12 -4.11
C PRO A 27 -12.19 -5.40 -3.97
N ARG A 28 -12.04 -6.16 -5.06
CA ARG A 28 -11.20 -7.37 -5.12
C ARG A 28 -9.75 -7.10 -4.68
N ILE A 29 -9.17 -5.98 -5.10
CA ILE A 29 -7.81 -5.59 -4.72
C ILE A 29 -7.77 -5.14 -3.26
N TYR A 30 -8.73 -4.33 -2.83
CA TYR A 30 -8.77 -3.84 -1.45
C TYR A 30 -8.84 -4.99 -0.42
N PHE A 31 -9.74 -5.96 -0.63
CA PHE A 31 -9.94 -7.06 0.31
C PHE A 31 -8.79 -8.08 0.34
N ASN A 32 -7.90 -8.07 -0.65
CA ASN A 32 -6.69 -8.91 -0.67
C ASN A 32 -5.42 -8.13 -0.26
N SER A 33 -5.55 -6.89 0.19
CA SER A 33 -4.39 -6.10 0.64
C SER A 33 -3.71 -6.69 1.88
N PRO A 34 -2.37 -6.58 2.02
CA PRO A 34 -1.65 -7.10 3.18
C PRO A 34 -2.16 -6.52 4.50
N ALA A 35 -2.37 -7.39 5.51
CA ALA A 35 -2.77 -6.95 6.84
C ALA A 35 -1.68 -6.11 7.52
N LYS A 36 -2.07 -5.03 8.18
CA LYS A 36 -1.17 -4.24 9.04
C LYS A 36 -1.12 -4.89 10.42
N ASN A 37 0.08 -5.09 10.95
CA ASN A 37 0.30 -5.74 12.24
C ASN A 37 0.40 -4.71 13.38
N GLY A 38 0.49 -3.42 13.06
CA GLY A 38 0.22 -2.33 14.00
C GLY A 38 1.17 -2.32 15.19
N GLY A 39 2.47 -2.47 14.94
CA GLY A 39 3.53 -2.57 15.98
C GLY A 39 3.77 -1.31 16.83
N HIS A 40 2.84 -0.35 16.84
CA HIS A 40 2.81 0.90 17.61
C HIS A 40 4.12 1.70 17.62
N ARG A 41 4.94 1.53 16.57
CA ARG A 41 6.21 2.25 16.36
C ARG A 41 6.15 2.97 15.03
N ALA A 42 6.55 4.24 15.00
CA ALA A 42 6.50 5.07 13.80
C ALA A 42 7.28 4.46 12.61
N LEU A 43 8.43 3.83 12.85
CA LEU A 43 9.19 3.16 11.78
C LEU A 43 8.41 1.98 11.19
N ALA A 44 7.74 1.19 12.02
CA ALA A 44 6.93 0.07 11.54
C ALA A 44 5.78 0.59 10.66
N ASP A 45 5.07 1.64 11.10
CA ASP A 45 3.97 2.24 10.34
C ASP A 45 4.43 2.80 8.97
N ILE A 46 5.63 3.39 8.91
CA ILE A 46 6.24 3.87 7.66
C ILE A 46 6.50 2.69 6.72
N LEU A 47 7.15 1.63 7.21
CA LEU A 47 7.47 0.45 6.40
C LEU A 47 6.22 -0.29 5.94
N GLU A 48 5.21 -0.41 6.80
CA GLU A 48 3.91 -1.01 6.44
C GLU A 48 3.19 -0.19 5.37
N SER A 49 3.29 1.14 5.42
CA SER A 49 2.68 2.03 4.41
C SER A 49 3.41 1.96 3.06
N ILE A 50 4.74 1.81 3.05
CA ILE A 50 5.50 1.61 1.81
C ILE A 50 5.16 0.24 1.20
N ARG A 51 5.08 -0.82 2.02
CA ARG A 51 4.63 -2.15 1.57
C ARG A 51 3.22 -2.11 0.98
N GLU A 52 2.30 -1.41 1.64
CA GLU A 52 0.93 -1.23 1.15
C GLU A 52 0.90 -0.50 -0.22
N LEU A 53 1.72 0.55 -0.39
CA LEU A 53 1.85 1.24 -1.67
C LEU A 53 2.42 0.35 -2.78
N GLU A 54 3.41 -0.50 -2.47
CA GLU A 54 3.94 -1.47 -3.42
C GLU A 54 2.86 -2.46 -3.89
N TYR A 55 2.04 -2.96 -2.97
CA TYR A 55 0.90 -3.82 -3.31
C TYR A 55 -0.06 -3.12 -4.28
N TYR A 56 -0.52 -1.90 -3.96
CA TYR A 56 -1.43 -1.17 -4.85
C TYR A 56 -0.79 -0.88 -6.20
N ARG A 57 0.50 -0.53 -6.24
CA ARG A 57 1.24 -0.32 -7.49
C ARG A 57 1.18 -1.55 -8.41
N ARG A 58 1.32 -2.76 -7.85
CA ARG A 58 1.31 -4.01 -8.63
C ARG A 58 -0.08 -4.50 -8.98
N ALA A 59 -1.06 -4.25 -8.12
CA ALA A 59 -2.41 -4.78 -8.28
C ALA A 59 -3.38 -3.80 -8.97
N ALA A 60 -3.38 -2.51 -8.58
CA ALA A 60 -4.38 -1.53 -8.99
C ALA A 60 -3.94 -0.65 -10.17
N PHE A 61 -2.65 -0.42 -10.35
CA PHE A 61 -2.11 0.41 -11.44
C PHE A 61 -1.64 -0.45 -12.62
N VAL A 62 -2.56 -1.26 -13.16
CA VAL A 62 -2.32 -2.13 -14.32
C VAL A 62 -3.41 -1.96 -15.38
N PRO A 63 -3.17 -2.35 -16.64
CA PRO A 63 -4.20 -2.28 -17.69
C PRO A 63 -5.45 -3.09 -17.35
N ALA A 64 -6.61 -2.64 -17.83
CA ALA A 64 -7.84 -3.42 -17.79
C ALA A 64 -7.67 -4.76 -18.55
N PRO A 65 -8.29 -5.86 -18.07
CA PRO A 65 -9.32 -5.93 -17.03
C PRO A 65 -8.82 -5.99 -15.57
N GLY A 66 -7.52 -5.85 -15.34
CA GLY A 66 -6.90 -6.01 -14.02
C GLY A 66 -6.71 -7.48 -13.61
N PRO A 67 -6.02 -7.73 -12.48
CA PRO A 67 -5.65 -9.08 -12.04
C PRO A 67 -6.87 -9.87 -11.54
N ALA A 68 -6.85 -11.20 -11.74
CA ALA A 68 -7.83 -12.11 -11.15
C ALA A 68 -7.57 -12.27 -9.64
N THR A 69 -8.50 -12.89 -8.90
CA THR A 69 -8.38 -13.05 -7.43
C THR A 69 -7.07 -13.76 -7.04
N ASP A 70 -6.74 -14.84 -7.73
CA ASP A 70 -5.54 -15.64 -7.45
C ASP A 70 -4.26 -14.82 -7.69
N ASP A 71 -4.24 -13.98 -8.72
CA ASP A 71 -3.13 -13.07 -9.00
C ASP A 71 -2.95 -12.07 -7.86
N VAL A 72 -4.03 -11.44 -7.37
CA VAL A 72 -3.92 -10.46 -6.29
C VAL A 72 -3.49 -11.09 -4.97
N GLN A 73 -3.94 -12.32 -4.71
CA GLN A 73 -3.48 -13.10 -3.55
C GLN A 73 -1.99 -13.43 -3.64
N ALA A 74 -1.53 -13.85 -4.82
CA ALA A 74 -0.11 -14.10 -5.07
C ALA A 74 0.73 -12.83 -4.90
N ILE A 75 0.28 -11.69 -5.44
CA ILE A 75 0.94 -10.38 -5.26
C ILE A 75 1.00 -10.00 -3.78
N SER A 76 -0.09 -10.17 -3.04
CA SER A 76 -0.16 -9.86 -1.61
C SER A 76 0.81 -10.72 -0.79
N ALA A 77 0.89 -12.02 -1.08
CA ALA A 77 1.81 -12.95 -0.43
C ALA A 77 3.27 -12.61 -0.74
N ASP A 78 3.59 -12.35 -2.01
CA ASP A 78 4.94 -12.00 -2.46
C ASP A 78 5.42 -10.69 -1.83
N VAL A 79 4.59 -9.63 -1.86
CA VAL A 79 4.89 -8.35 -1.20
C VAL A 79 5.05 -8.54 0.31
N THR A 80 4.21 -9.36 0.94
CA THR A 80 4.34 -9.64 2.38
C THR A 80 5.66 -10.34 2.70
N SER A 81 6.05 -11.35 1.91
CA SER A 81 7.30 -12.08 2.09
C SER A 81 8.53 -11.20 1.86
N ALA A 82 8.53 -10.40 0.79
CA ALA A 82 9.63 -9.50 0.44
C ALA A 82 9.91 -8.42 1.51
N TRP A 83 8.88 -8.03 2.27
CA TRP A 83 8.99 -7.03 3.33
C TRP A 83 9.15 -7.60 4.73
N ALA A 84 8.95 -8.91 4.93
CA ALA A 84 9.09 -9.57 6.23
C ALA A 84 10.45 -9.32 6.92
N PRO A 85 11.60 -9.25 6.23
CA PRO A 85 12.88 -8.96 6.89
C PRO A 85 13.02 -7.52 7.40
N ARG A 86 12.15 -6.61 6.96
CA ARG A 86 12.20 -5.17 7.30
C ARG A 86 11.22 -4.79 8.41
N LEU A 87 10.17 -5.58 8.62
CA LEU A 87 9.07 -5.35 9.57
C LEU A 87 9.28 -6.14 10.86
#